data_AF-A0A918IRL7-F1
#
_entry.id   AF-A0A918IRL7-F1
#
_cell.length_a   1.000
_cell.length_b   1.000
_cell.length_c   1.000
_cell.angle_alpha   90.00
_cell.angle_beta   90.00
_cell.angle_gamma   90.00
#
_symmetry.space_group_name_H-M   'P 1'
#
loop_
_entity.id
_entity.type
_entity.pdbx_description
1 polymer ?
#
loop_
_entity_poly.entity_id
_entity_poly.type
_entity_poly.pdbx_seq_one_letter_code
_entity_poly.pdbx_strand_id
1 'polypeptide(L)' 'MQVLHLAHLERRYLLGYADISGPFGDDGEIRRITIYNVPTQKMAVSLANLDPMIAAGRLTIETQPWWAAKKISFEVA' A
#
# COMPACT_ATOMS: atom_id res chain seq x y z
N MET A 1 -11.46 1.69 13.47
CA MET A 1 -10.13 2.01 12.90
C MET A 1 -9.66 0.94 11.93
N GLN A 2 -9.43 -0.31 12.35
CA GLN A 2 -8.91 -1.37 11.46
C GLN A 2 -9.87 -1.79 10.33
N VAL A 3 -11.18 -1.75 10.57
CA VAL A 3 -12.20 -2.02 9.53
C VAL A 3 -12.17 -0.95 8.42
N LEU A 4 -12.01 0.33 8.78
CA LEU A 4 -11.91 1.43 7.82
C LEU A 4 -10.63 1.33 6.97
N HIS A 5 -9.55 0.86 7.59
CA HIS A 5 -8.28 0.58 6.92
C HIS A 5 -8.41 -0.51 5.85
N LEU A 6 -9.02 -1.65 6.21
CA LEU A 6 -9.25 -2.75 5.27
C LEU A 6 -10.17 -2.33 4.11
N ALA A 7 -11.23 -1.59 4.41
CA ALA A 7 -12.14 -1.06 3.39
C ALA A 7 -11.45 -0.06 2.42
N HIS A 8 -10.48 0.71 2.90
CA HIS A 8 -9.68 1.59 2.04
C HIS A 8 -8.83 0.79 1.04
N LEU A 9 -8.14 -0.26 1.50
CA LEU A 9 -7.28 -1.08 0.66
C LEU A 9 -8.06 -1.87 -0.38
N GLU A 10 -9.18 -2.47 0.04
CA GLU A 10 -10.10 -3.17 -0.86
C GLU A 10 -10.60 -2.24 -1.97
N ARG A 11 -10.97 -1.01 -1.63
CA ARG A 11 -11.38 -0.01 -2.62
C ARG A 11 -10.25 0.38 -3.58
N ARG A 12 -9.00 0.47 -3.12
CA ARG A 12 -7.84 0.77 -3.99
C ARG A 12 -7.53 -0.38 -4.94
N TYR A 13 -7.69 -1.62 -4.49
CA TYR A 13 -7.58 -2.81 -5.31
C TYR A 13 -8.68 -2.87 -6.37
N LEU A 14 -9.95 -2.68 -5.98
CA LEU A 14 -11.10 -2.71 -6.89
C LEU A 14 -11.04 -1.60 -7.96
N LEU A 15 -10.47 -0.43 -7.61
CA LEU A 15 -10.26 0.68 -8.55
C LEU A 15 -8.99 0.53 -9.40
N GLY A 16 -8.21 -0.55 -9.22
CA GLY A 16 -6.98 -0.82 -9.98
C GLY A 16 -5.81 0.09 -9.67
N TYR A 17 -5.84 0.81 -8.53
CA TYR A 17 -4.77 1.72 -8.14
C TYR A 17 -3.67 1.05 -7.31
N ALA A 18 -3.97 -0.07 -6.67
CA ALA A 18 -3.02 -0.85 -5.89
C ALA A 18 -3.10 -2.32 -6.30
N ASP A 19 -1.97 -2.88 -6.72
CA ASP A 19 -1.91 -4.28 -7.17
C ASP A 19 -1.62 -5.23 -5.99
N ILE A 20 -0.83 -4.79 -5.01
CA ILE A 20 -0.40 -5.62 -3.86
C ILE A 20 -0.36 -4.75 -2.60
N SER A 21 -0.93 -5.23 -1.50
CA SER A 21 -0.78 -4.62 -0.16
C SER A 21 -0.80 -5.70 0.91
N GLY A 22 0.15 -5.68 1.84
CA GLY A 22 0.23 -6.70 2.89
C GLY A 22 1.20 -6.32 4.02
N PRO A 23 0.91 -6.75 5.26
CA PRO A 23 1.84 -6.59 6.36
C PRO A 23 3.08 -7.47 6.17
N PHE A 24 4.21 -7.07 6.76
CA PHE A 24 5.32 -8.00 6.96
C PHE A 24 4.97 -8.91 8.14
N GLY A 25 5.45 -10.16 8.08
CA GLY A 25 5.16 -11.18 9.10
C GLY A 25 6.09 -11.12 10.32
N ASP A 26 7.04 -10.18 10.33
CA ASP A 26 8.02 -9.99 11.39
C ASP A 26 7.75 -8.71 12.20
N ASP A 27 8.51 -8.54 13.28
CA ASP A 27 8.48 -7.33 14.11
C ASP A 27 9.51 -6.28 13.66
N GLY A 28 9.83 -6.27 12.36
CA GLY A 28 10.74 -5.31 11.77
C GLY A 28 10.22 -3.86 11.81
N GLU A 29 11.11 -2.92 11.49
CA GLU A 29 10.75 -1.50 11.40
C GLU A 29 9.73 -1.23 10.30
N ILE A 30 9.84 -1.95 9.18
CA ILE A 30 8.88 -1.85 8.08
C ILE A 30 7.70 -2.77 8.37
N ARG A 31 6.54 -2.18 8.67
CA ARG A 31 5.33 -2.93 9.07
C ARG A 31 4.49 -3.44 7.89
N ARG A 32 4.64 -2.85 6.70
CA ARG A 32 3.81 -3.15 5.52
C ARG A 32 4.47 -2.71 4.22
N ILE A 33 4.12 -3.39 3.14
CA ILE A 33 4.36 -2.95 1.77
C ILE A 33 3.05 -2.66 1.03
N THR A 34 3.04 -1.68 0.14
CA THR A 34 1.95 -1.44 -0.81
C THR A 34 2.53 -1.02 -2.15
N ILE A 35 2.15 -1.73 -3.21
CA ILE A 35 2.57 -1.48 -4.58
C ILE A 35 1.42 -0.78 -5.30
N TYR A 36 1.66 0.47 -5.68
CA TYR A 36 0.71 1.27 -6.44
C TYR A 36 1.00 1.19 -7.94
N ASN A 37 -0.03 0.95 -8.72
CA ASN A 37 0.03 0.98 -10.18
C ASN A 37 -0.51 2.32 -10.67
N VAL A 38 0.34 3.35 -10.57
CA VAL A 38 -0.02 4.73 -10.88
C VAL A 38 1.06 5.38 -11.74
N PRO A 39 0.70 6.35 -12.59
CA PRO A 39 1.62 6.93 -13.57
C PRO A 39 2.78 7.74 -12.95
N THR A 40 2.68 8.15 -11.68
CA THR A 40 3.72 8.98 -11.04
C THR A 40 3.89 8.64 -9.56
N GLN A 41 5.12 8.79 -9.06
CA GLN A 41 5.44 8.65 -7.63
C GLN A 41 4.62 9.61 -6.76
N LYS A 42 4.41 10.86 -7.22
CA LYS A 42 3.59 11.85 -6.49
C LYS A 42 2.16 11.37 -6.26
N MET A 43 1.58 10.66 -7.24
CA MET A 43 0.25 10.06 -7.09
C MET A 43 0.30 8.95 -6.04
N ALA A 44 1.30 8.06 -6.06
CA ALA A 44 1.46 7.01 -5.04
C ALA A 44 1.59 7.59 -3.62
N VAL A 45 2.41 8.63 -3.46
CA VAL A 45 2.57 9.35 -2.18
C VAL A 45 1.25 9.98 -1.73
N SER A 46 0.51 10.61 -2.64
CA SER A 46 -0.78 11.21 -2.32
C SER A 46 -1.80 10.15 -1.88
N LEU A 47 -1.81 8.99 -2.55
CA LEU A 47 -2.67 7.85 -2.20
C LEU A 47 -2.30 7.27 -0.83
N ALA A 48 -1.00 7.10 -0.54
CA ALA A 48 -0.52 6.60 0.73
C ALA A 48 -0.86 7.54 1.89
N ASN A 49 -0.74 8.85 1.71
CA ASN A 49 -1.08 9.84 2.73
C ASN A 49 -2.58 9.90 3.07
N LEU A 50 -3.45 9.32 2.26
CA LEU A 50 -4.89 9.18 2.57
C LEU A 50 -5.18 8.02 3.53
N ASP A 51 -4.19 7.20 3.87
CA ASP A 51 -4.31 6.16 4.89
C ASP A 51 -4.49 6.82 6.28
N PRO A 52 -5.58 6.51 7.01
CA PRO A 52 -5.81 7.04 8.35
C PRO A 52 -4.66 6.77 9.34
N MET A 53 -3.90 5.69 9.17
CA MET A 53 -2.76 5.36 10.03
C MET A 53 -1.56 6.28 9.78
N ILE A 54 -1.35 6.69 8.53
CA ILE A 54 -0.32 7.65 8.15
C ILE A 54 -0.76 9.06 8.55
N ALA A 55 -2.01 9.42 8.27
CA ALA A 55 -2.58 10.70 8.68
C ALA A 55 -2.58 10.90 10.21
N ALA A 56 -2.76 9.81 10.98
CA ALA A 56 -2.66 9.83 12.43
C ALA A 56 -1.21 9.77 12.98
N GLY A 57 -0.20 9.80 12.11
CA GLY A 57 1.22 9.78 12.48
C GLY A 57 1.70 8.46 13.10
N ARG A 58 0.92 7.38 12.96
CA ARG A 58 1.26 6.05 13.51
C ARG A 58 2.19 5.26 12.60
N LEU A 59 2.23 5.61 11.32
CA LEU A 59 3.12 5.05 10.32
C LEU A 59 3.78 6.17 9.54
N THR A 60 5.07 5.99 9.24
CA THR A 60 5.80 6.79 8.26
C THR A 60 5.84 6.05 6.93
N ILE A 61 5.96 6.80 5.83
CA ILE A 61 6.07 6.22 4.49
C ILE A 61 7.47 6.41 3.93
N GLU A 62 7.99 5.35 3.32
CA GLU A 62 9.07 5.42 2.36
C GLU A 62 8.50 5.01 1.00
N THR A 63 8.86 5.73 -0.07
CA THR A 63 8.36 5.43 -1.42
C THR A 63 9.51 5.36 -2.41
N GLN A 64 9.60 4.24 -3.13
CA GLN A 64 10.58 4.01 -4.17
C GLN A 64 9.89 3.66 -5.50
N PRO A 65 10.37 4.15 -6.65
CA PRO A 65 9.91 3.66 -7.94
C PRO A 65 10.33 2.19 -8.13
N TRP A 66 9.43 1.36 -8.63
CA TRP A 66 9.67 -0.05 -8.87
C TRP A 66 9.08 -0.48 -10.22
N TRP A 67 9.80 -1.33 -10.94
CA TRP A 67 9.34 -1.92 -12.21
C TRP A 67 9.20 -3.42 -12.05
N ALA A 68 8.07 -3.94 -12.50
CA ALA A 68 7.71 -5.35 -12.43
C ALA A 68 6.94 -5.76 -13.69
N ALA A 69 6.97 -7.04 -14.04
CA ALA A 69 6.13 -7.56 -15.10
C ALA A 69 4.64 -7.46 -14.70
N LYS A 70 3.77 -7.16 -15.68
CA LYS A 70 2.32 -7.12 -15.45
C LYS A 70 1.82 -8.53 -15.07
N LYS A 71 0.98 -8.63 -14.03
CA LYS A 71 0.41 -9.87 -13.45
C LYS A 71 1.33 -10.71 -12.54
N ILE A 72 2.32 -10.11 -11.87
CA ILE A 72 2.98 -10.80 -10.75
C ILE A 72 2.02 -10.81 -9.56
N SER A 73 1.61 -12.00 -9.11
CA SER A 73 0.83 -12.21 -7.89
C SER A 73 1.65 -12.99 -6.88
N PHE A 74 1.64 -12.57 -5.62
CA PHE A 74 2.13 -13.39 -4.52
C PHE A 74 0.99 -14.30 -4.05
N GLU A 75 1.29 -15.58 -3.86
CA GLU A 75 0.38 -16.48 -3.18
C GLU A 75 0.40 -16.14 -1.68
N VAL A 76 -0.78 -16.03 -1.08
CA VAL A 76 -0.90 -15.82 0.36
C VAL A 76 -0.52 -17.13 1.02
N ALA A 77 0.64 -17.16 1.68
CA ALA A 77 1.05 -18.28 2.53
C ALA A 77 0.24 -18.30 3.84
#